data_AF-A0A800BSW8-F1
#
_entry.id   AF-A0A800BSW8-F1
#
_cell.length_a   1.000
_cell.length_b   1.000
_cell.length_c   1.000
_cell.angle_alpha   90.00
_cell.angle_beta   90.00
_cell.angle_gamma   90.00
#
_symmetry.space_group_name_H-M   'P 1'
#
loop_
_entity.id
_entity.type
_entity.pdbx_description
1 polymer ?
#
loop_
_entity_poly.entity_id
_entity_poly.type
_entity_poly.pdbx_seq_one_letter_code
_entity_poly.pdbx_strand_id
1 'polypeptide(L)'
;MPSEGTEPTAIDIEGRKRLAAEMVLRSGGLTPNLEDEEAEAVLDWGLAQAEACALATRGIADEEEARAAIEEGVKRIRRAMKLVNELVGERDLLSDGEMVERLLRLISLVAGMPAAQAAK
;
A
#
# COMPACT_ATOMS: atom_id res chain seq x y z
N MET A 1 9.66 27.46 40.32
CA MET A 1 8.90 27.47 39.06
C MET A 1 8.99 26.07 38.49
N PRO A 2 7.90 25.27 38.52
CA PRO A 2 7.97 23.91 38.01
C PRO A 2 7.94 23.95 36.49
N SER A 3 8.83 23.15 35.90
CA SER A 3 9.06 22.98 34.48
C SER A 3 7.78 22.53 33.75
N GLU A 4 7.45 23.23 32.66
CA GLU A 4 6.44 22.77 31.71
C GLU A 4 6.91 21.44 31.14
N GLY A 5 6.18 20.38 31.48
CA GLY A 5 6.35 19.07 30.89
C GLY A 5 6.00 19.19 29.41
N THR A 6 6.99 18.95 28.56
CA THR A 6 6.75 18.53 27.18
C THR A 6 5.88 17.28 27.25
N GLU A 7 4.58 17.43 27.04
CA GLU A 7 3.69 16.31 26.78
C GLU A 7 4.29 15.51 25.62
N PRO A 8 4.36 14.17 25.69
CA PRO A 8 4.79 13.39 24.55
C PRO A 8 3.83 13.69 23.40
N THR A 9 4.34 14.25 22.31
CA THR A 9 3.58 14.48 21.08
C THR A 9 2.95 13.16 20.68
N ALA A 10 1.64 13.03 20.87
CA ALA A 10 0.92 11.82 20.52
C ALA A 10 1.14 11.55 19.04
N ILE A 11 1.61 10.34 18.72
CA ILE A 11 1.87 9.93 17.34
C ILE A 11 0.57 10.06 16.53
N ASP A 12 0.60 10.88 15.47
CA ASP A 12 -0.57 11.14 14.62
C ASP A 12 -0.78 10.00 13.61
N ILE A 13 -1.24 8.86 14.11
CA ILE A 13 -1.53 7.69 13.30
C ILE A 13 -2.59 7.99 12.24
N GLU A 14 -3.59 8.81 12.56
CA GLU A 14 -4.68 9.12 11.62
C GLU A 14 -4.18 9.97 10.46
N GLY A 15 -3.32 10.97 10.73
CA GLY A 15 -2.62 11.72 9.70
C GLY A 15 -1.75 10.82 8.81
N ARG A 16 -1.04 9.87 9.41
CA ARG A 16 -0.22 8.89 8.67
C ARG A 16 -1.06 7.96 7.78
N LYS A 17 -2.25 7.52 8.23
CA LYS A 17 -3.19 6.73 7.41
C LYS A 17 -3.69 7.53 6.21
N ARG A 18 -4.14 8.77 6.43
CA ARG A 18 -4.59 9.67 5.36
C ARG A 18 -3.48 9.91 4.33
N LEU A 19 -2.26 10.19 4.81
CA LEU A 19 -1.09 10.37 3.96
C LEU A 19 -0.84 9.15 3.08
N ALA A 20 -0.84 7.95 3.66
CA ALA A 20 -0.61 6.71 2.92
C ALA A 20 -1.69 6.47 1.84
N ALA A 21 -2.97 6.71 2.17
CA ALA A 21 -4.08 6.59 1.22
C ALA A 21 -3.97 7.60 0.06
N GLU A 22 -3.71 8.88 0.37
CA GLU A 22 -3.49 9.90 -0.65
C GLU A 22 -2.32 9.55 -1.56
N MET A 23 -1.24 9.03 -0.99
CA MET A 23 -0.11 8.54 -1.77
C MET A 23 -0.59 7.42 -2.70
N VAL A 24 -1.26 6.35 -2.24
CA VAL A 24 -1.74 5.31 -3.16
C VAL A 24 -2.56 5.90 -4.33
N LEU A 25 -3.51 6.78 -4.04
CA LEU A 25 -4.44 7.34 -5.05
C LEU A 25 -3.80 8.34 -6.03
N ARG A 26 -2.72 9.03 -5.66
CA ARG A 26 -2.07 10.02 -6.55
C ARG A 26 -1.40 9.43 -7.78
N SER A 27 -1.17 8.12 -7.85
CA SER A 27 -0.62 7.52 -9.07
C SER A 27 -1.73 7.21 -10.06
N GLY A 28 -1.79 7.96 -11.15
CA GLY A 28 -2.61 7.58 -12.30
C GLY A 28 -2.17 6.24 -12.89
N GLY A 29 -3.11 5.54 -13.53
CA GLY A 29 -2.82 4.30 -14.27
C GLY A 29 -2.72 3.04 -13.40
N LEU A 30 -3.42 2.98 -12.27
CA LEU A 30 -3.47 1.77 -11.45
C LEU A 30 -4.52 0.75 -11.92
N THR A 31 -5.51 1.17 -12.70
CA THR A 31 -6.66 0.34 -13.10
C THR A 31 -7.08 0.42 -14.59
N PRO A 32 -6.26 0.91 -15.56
CA PRO A 32 -6.74 1.13 -16.94
C PRO A 32 -7.13 -0.14 -17.71
N ASN A 33 -6.69 -1.32 -17.27
CA ASN A 33 -7.01 -2.60 -17.89
C ASN A 33 -8.04 -3.42 -17.10
N LEU A 34 -8.54 -2.86 -16.00
CA LEU A 34 -9.47 -3.53 -15.09
C LEU A 34 -10.90 -3.11 -15.43
N GLU A 35 -11.82 -4.07 -15.34
CA GLU A 35 -13.25 -3.76 -15.28
C GLU A 35 -13.58 -3.07 -13.94
N ASP A 36 -14.73 -2.40 -13.85
CA ASP A 36 -15.09 -1.59 -12.67
C ASP A 36 -15.03 -2.41 -11.36
N GLU A 37 -15.53 -3.65 -11.35
CA GLU A 37 -15.49 -4.54 -10.17
C GLU A 37 -14.05 -4.94 -9.79
N GLU A 38 -13.21 -5.21 -10.78
CA GLU A 38 -11.79 -5.55 -10.57
C GLU A 38 -11.01 -4.34 -10.07
N ALA A 39 -11.31 -3.15 -10.61
CA ALA A 39 -10.72 -1.89 -10.22
C ALA A 39 -11.07 -1.55 -8.77
N GLU A 40 -12.34 -1.70 -8.38
CA GLU A 40 -12.81 -1.50 -7.00
C GLU A 40 -12.09 -2.44 -6.03
N ALA A 41 -12.04 -3.74 -6.33
CA ALA A 41 -11.35 -4.72 -5.48
C ALA A 41 -9.85 -4.40 -5.31
N VAL A 42 -9.16 -3.98 -6.37
CA VAL A 42 -7.74 -3.61 -6.32
C VAL A 42 -7.53 -2.32 -5.53
N LEU A 43 -8.41 -1.33 -5.67
CA LEU A 43 -8.37 -0.08 -4.93
C LEU A 43 -8.61 -0.30 -3.43
N ASP A 44 -9.62 -1.07 -3.06
CA ASP A 44 -9.93 -1.41 -1.68
C ASP A 44 -8.77 -2.14 -1.01
N TRP A 45 -8.18 -3.11 -1.71
CA TRP A 45 -6.98 -3.79 -1.25
C TRP A 45 -5.82 -2.81 -1.05
N GLY A 46 -5.58 -1.91 -2.01
CA GLY A 46 -4.51 -0.92 -1.95
C GLY A 46 -4.67 0.05 -0.78
N LEU A 47 -5.88 0.50 -0.50
CA LEU A 47 -6.21 1.38 0.62
C LEU A 47 -6.05 0.67 1.96
N ALA A 48 -6.55 -0.55 2.09
CA ALA A 48 -6.38 -1.36 3.29
C ALA A 48 -4.90 -1.61 3.61
N GLN A 49 -4.07 -1.81 2.57
CA GLN A 49 -2.64 -1.95 2.76
C GLN A 49 -1.92 -0.64 3.09
N ALA A 50 -2.37 0.49 2.54
CA ALA A 50 -1.84 1.80 2.91
C ALA A 50 -2.06 2.08 4.41
N GLU A 51 -3.25 1.74 4.92
CA GLU A 51 -3.57 1.83 6.34
C GLU A 51 -2.65 0.93 7.18
N ALA A 52 -2.44 -0.32 6.76
CA ALA A 52 -1.55 -1.25 7.44
C ALA A 52 -0.09 -0.74 7.48
N CYS A 53 0.39 -0.13 6.40
CA CYS A 53 1.70 0.53 6.37
C CYS A 53 1.79 1.69 7.37
N ALA A 54 0.76 2.54 7.45
CA ALA A 54 0.72 3.62 8.43
C ALA A 54 0.74 3.08 9.87
N LEU A 55 -0.07 2.05 10.15
CA LEU A 55 -0.12 1.40 11.47
C LEU A 55 1.21 0.75 11.88
N ALA A 56 1.96 0.21 10.93
CA ALA A 56 3.28 -0.37 11.19
C ALA A 56 4.29 0.68 11.71
N THR A 57 4.07 1.97 11.43
CA THR A 57 4.95 3.05 11.91
C THR A 57 4.66 3.53 13.33
N ARG A 58 3.67 2.95 14.03
CA ARG A 58 3.27 3.40 15.38
C ARG A 58 4.38 3.41 16.44
N GLY A 59 5.45 2.65 16.21
CA GLY A 59 6.62 2.60 17.10
C GLY A 59 7.71 3.61 16.74
N ILE A 60 7.55 4.37 15.65
CA ILE A 60 8.52 5.33 15.14
C ILE A 60 8.14 6.72 15.64
N ALA A 61 8.97 7.26 16.53
CA ALA A 61 8.79 8.58 17.12
C ALA A 61 9.21 9.73 16.19
N ASP A 62 10.18 9.48 15.30
CA ASP A 62 10.60 10.44 14.29
C ASP A 62 9.60 10.46 13.11
N GLU A 63 9.00 11.62 12.86
CA GLU A 63 7.97 11.76 11.80
C GLU A 63 8.55 11.63 10.38
N GLU A 64 9.80 12.03 10.15
CA GLU A 64 10.44 11.90 8.84
C GLU A 64 10.81 10.44 8.57
N GLU A 65 11.29 9.71 9.58
CA GLU A 65 11.52 8.26 9.50
C GLU A 65 10.20 7.51 9.26
N ALA A 66 9.14 7.86 9.98
CA ALA A 66 7.82 7.27 9.78
C ALA A 66 7.28 7.53 8.38
N ARG A 67 7.43 8.76 7.89
CA ARG A 67 7.04 9.14 6.53
C ARG A 67 7.82 8.36 5.49
N ALA A 68 9.13 8.23 5.63
CA ALA A 68 9.96 7.46 4.70
C ALA A 68 9.54 5.97 4.66
N ALA A 69 9.19 5.40 5.82
CA ALA A 69 8.68 4.03 5.89
C ALA A 69 7.31 3.88 5.19
N ILE A 70 6.41 4.87 5.33
CA ILE A 70 5.13 4.90 4.61
C ILE A 70 5.35 5.01 3.10
N GLU A 71 6.23 5.90 2.65
CA GLU A 71 6.52 6.11 1.23
C GLU A 71 7.05 4.83 0.56
N GLU A 72 7.96 4.11 1.22
CA GLU A 72 8.46 2.83 0.74
C GLU A 72 7.38 1.75 0.72
N GLY A 73 6.52 1.69 1.74
CA GLY A 73 5.37 0.79 1.78
C GLY A 73 4.40 1.04 0.62
N VAL A 74 3.99 2.30 0.43
CA VAL A 74 3.07 2.72 -0.64
C VAL A 74 3.67 2.45 -2.03
N LYS A 75 4.98 2.65 -2.21
CA LYS A 75 5.66 2.32 -3.47
C LYS A 75 5.52 0.85 -3.82
N ARG A 76 5.61 -0.05 -2.84
CA ARG A 76 5.41 -1.50 -3.05
C ARG A 76 3.96 -1.82 -3.37
N ILE A 77 3.01 -1.24 -2.63
CA ILE A 77 1.57 -1.38 -2.89
C ILE A 77 1.23 -0.99 -4.32
N ARG A 78 1.62 0.22 -4.76
CA ARG A 78 1.39 0.68 -6.13
C ARG A 78 2.00 -0.24 -7.18
N ARG A 79 3.19 -0.80 -6.91
CA ARG A 79 3.84 -1.75 -7.84
C ARG A 79 3.05 -3.06 -7.95
N ALA A 80 2.45 -3.53 -6.85
CA ALA A 80 1.61 -4.72 -6.87
C ALA A 80 0.30 -4.47 -7.64
N MET A 81 -0.35 -3.33 -7.40
CA MET A 81 -1.56 -2.92 -8.13
C MET A 81 -1.30 -2.83 -9.64
N LYS A 82 -0.19 -2.20 -10.04
CA LYS A 82 0.21 -2.14 -11.46
C LYS A 82 0.43 -3.52 -12.07
N LEU A 83 1.10 -4.41 -11.34
CA LEU A 83 1.34 -5.77 -11.83
C LEU A 83 0.03 -6.55 -11.98
N VAL A 84 -0.95 -6.37 -11.08
CA VAL A 84 -2.29 -6.95 -11.22
C VAL A 84 -2.99 -6.39 -12.46
N ASN A 85 -2.97 -5.07 -12.65
CA ASN A 85 -3.54 -4.43 -13.83
C ASN A 85 -2.89 -4.91 -15.14
N GLU A 86 -1.56 -5.07 -15.17
CA GLU A 86 -0.84 -5.63 -16.32
C GLU A 86 -1.20 -7.10 -16.57
N LEU A 87 -1.29 -7.91 -15.50
CA LEU A 87 -1.67 -9.32 -15.57
C LEU A 87 -3.06 -9.52 -16.16
N VAL A 88 -4.04 -8.72 -15.72
CA VAL A 88 -5.41 -8.80 -16.25
C VAL A 88 -5.44 -8.38 -17.72
N GLY A 89 -4.79 -7.27 -18.07
CA GLY A 89 -4.78 -6.76 -19.44
C GLY A 89 -4.06 -7.65 -20.45
N GLU A 90 -3.08 -8.44 -20.01
CA GLU A 90 -2.28 -9.32 -20.87
C GLU A 90 -2.69 -10.80 -20.76
N ARG A 91 -3.70 -11.16 -19.96
CA ARG A 91 -3.99 -12.56 -19.60
C ARG A 91 -4.15 -13.50 -20.81
N ASP A 92 -4.75 -13.00 -21.88
CA ASP A 92 -5.05 -13.78 -23.09
C ASP A 92 -3.84 -13.83 -24.06
N LEU A 93 -2.78 -13.07 -23.78
CA LEU A 93 -1.56 -12.97 -24.58
C LEU A 93 -0.39 -13.73 -23.96
N LEU A 94 -0.47 -14.05 -22.68
CA LEU A 94 0.59 -14.74 -21.94
C LEU A 94 0.51 -16.25 -22.14
N SER A 95 1.67 -16.88 -22.30
CA SER A 95 1.78 -18.32 -22.12
C SER A 95 1.61 -18.72 -20.64
N ASP A 96 1.28 -19.98 -20.38
CA ASP A 96 1.17 -20.53 -19.02
C ASP A 96 2.46 -20.29 -18.20
N GLY A 97 3.63 -20.41 -18.84
CA GLY A 97 4.92 -20.16 -18.19
C GLY A 97 5.09 -18.71 -17.76
N GLU A 98 4.78 -17.76 -18.64
CA GLU A 98 4.87 -16.32 -18.34
C GLU A 98 3.85 -15.89 -17.27
N MET A 99 2.65 -16.47 -17.30
CA MET A 99 1.62 -16.27 -16.28
C MET A 99 2.13 -16.69 -14.89
N VAL A 100 2.70 -17.89 -14.78
CA VAL A 100 3.26 -18.40 -13.51
C VAL A 100 4.40 -17.51 -13.01
N GLU A 101 5.32 -17.11 -13.87
CA GLU A 101 6.44 -16.23 -13.48
C GLU A 101 5.95 -14.89 -12.92
N ARG A 102 4.95 -14.28 -13.57
CA ARG A 102 4.39 -13.00 -13.12
C ARG A 102 3.61 -13.14 -11.82
N LEU A 103 2.85 -14.22 -11.64
CA LEU A 103 2.17 -14.52 -10.38
C LEU A 103 3.18 -14.73 -9.24
N LEU A 104 4.28 -15.46 -9.47
CA LEU A 104 5.35 -15.62 -8.47
C LEU A 104 6.01 -14.29 -8.11
N ARG A 105 6.18 -13.40 -9.09
CA ARG A 105 6.69 -12.04 -8.85
C ARG A 105 5.72 -11.22 -7.99
N LEU A 106 4.41 -11.33 -8.26
CA LEU A 106 3.38 -10.68 -7.45
C LEU A 106 3.40 -11.18 -6.01
N ILE A 107 3.41 -12.50 -5.82
CA ILE A 107 3.49 -13.15 -4.50
C ILE A 107 4.74 -12.67 -3.74
N SER A 108 5.90 -12.66 -4.41
CA SER A 108 7.16 -12.20 -3.80
C SER A 108 7.12 -10.73 -3.39
N LEU A 109 6.42 -9.89 -4.17
CA LEU A 109 6.28 -8.46 -3.88
C LEU A 109 5.38 -8.22 -2.65
N VAL A 110 4.30 -8.99 -2.50
CA VAL A 110 3.36 -8.84 -1.38
C VAL A 110 3.79 -9.56 -0.10
N ALA A 111 4.63 -10.59 -0.19
CA ALA A 111 5.09 -11.38 0.96
C ALA A 111 5.83 -10.57 2.04
N GLY A 112 6.39 -9.41 1.69
CA GLY A 112 7.06 -8.49 2.61
C GLY A 112 6.20 -7.31 3.07
N MET A 113 4.91 -7.27 2.70
CA MET A 113 4.01 -6.18 3.11
C MET A 113 3.37 -6.50 4.47
N PRO A 114 3.06 -5.47 5.27
CA PRO A 114 2.22 -5.68 6.45
C PRO A 114 0.89 -6.31 6.04
N ALA A 115 0.33 -7.15 6.91
CA ALA A 115 -0.98 -7.75 6.63
C ALA A 115 -2.06 -6.69 6.86
N ALA A 116 -2.81 -6.34 5.81
CA ALA A 116 -4.06 -5.62 5.95
C ALA A 116 -5.01 -6.48 6.79
N GLN A 117 -5.65 -5.88 7.79
CA GLN A 117 -6.81 -6.51 8.39
C GLN A 117 -7.92 -6.50 7.34
N ALA A 118 -8.40 -7.69 6.96
CA ALA A 118 -9.59 -7.78 6.12
C ALA A 118 -10.73 -7.06 6.86
N ALA A 119 -11.31 -6.04 6.25
CA ALA A 119 -12.56 -5.46 6.71
C ALA A 119 -13.60 -6.60 6.73
N LYS A 120 -14.21 -6.82 7.91
CA LYS A 120 -15.31 -7.77 8.09
C LYS A 120 -16.63 -7.18 7.64
#